data_AF-A0A841PP80-F1
#
_entry.id   AF-A0A841PP80-F1
#
_cell.length_a   1.000
_cell.length_b   1.000
_cell.length_c   1.000
_cell.angle_alpha   90.00
_cell.angle_beta   90.00
_cell.angle_gamma   90.00
#
_symmetry.space_group_name_H-M   'P 1'
#
loop_
_entity.id
_entity.type
_entity.pdbx_description
1 polymer ?
#
loop_
_entity_poly.entity_id
_entity_poly.type
_entity_poly.pdbx_seq_one_letter_code
_entity_poly.pdbx_strand_id
1 'polypeptide(L)' 'MDYIIFVSGAAFFGLGFILLLLLLYFKKKLTAPFVFMGIGVVLCFIGLIIAEPLTEEAFPNQTSTLDIRR' A
#
# COMPACT_ATOMS: atom_id res chain seq x y z
N MET A 1 11.73 -3.63 8.14
CA MET A 1 10.54 -4.20 8.79
C MET A 1 9.28 -3.40 8.45
N ASP A 2 9.30 -2.67 7.34
CA ASP A 2 8.41 -1.53 7.11
C ASP A 2 7.46 -1.78 5.93
N TYR A 3 7.91 -2.62 4.99
CA TYR A 3 7.13 -3.14 3.87
C TYR A 3 5.95 -4.03 4.32
N ILE A 4 5.97 -4.53 5.56
CA ILE A 4 4.89 -5.36 6.12
C ILE A 4 3.59 -4.56 6.23
N ILE A 5 3.67 -3.28 6.57
CA ILE A 5 2.49 -2.40 6.72
C ILE A 5 1.87 -2.15 5.33
N PHE A 6 2.70 -1.90 4.32
CA PHE A 6 2.24 -1.78 2.94
C PHE A 6 1.64 -3.09 2.40
N VAL A 7 2.32 -4.22 2.57
CA VAL A 7 1.85 -5.54 2.10
C VAL A 7 0.58 -5.97 2.82
N SER A 8 0.46 -5.74 4.12
CA SER A 8 -0.77 -6.05 4.86
C SER A 8 -1.94 -5.16 4.43
N GLY A 9 -1.70 -3.88 4.17
CA GLY A 9 -2.70 -2.97 3.59
C GLY A 9 -3.17 -3.41 2.21
N ALA A 10 -2.23 -3.78 1.32
CA ALA A 10 -2.53 -4.30 0.00
C ALA A 10 -3.31 -5.63 0.04
N ALA A 11 -2.96 -6.53 0.97
CA ALA A 11 -3.68 -7.78 1.18
C ALA A 11 -5.12 -7.55 1.66
N PHE A 12 -5.32 -6.65 2.63
CA PHE A 12 -6.66 -6.27 3.11
C PHE A 12 -7.50 -5.60 2.02
N PHE A 13 -6.90 -4.74 1.21
CA PHE A 13 -7.57 -4.12 0.06
C PHE A 13 -8.00 -5.17 -0.97
N GLY A 14 -7.10 -6.07 -1.37
CA GLY A 14 -7.41 -7.14 -2.32
C GLY A 14 -8.50 -8.07 -1.81
N LEU A 15 -8.46 -8.42 -0.52
CA LEU A 15 -9.46 -9.29 0.10
C LEU A 15 -10.83 -8.60 0.21
N GLY A 16 -10.87 -7.31 0.56
CA GLY A 16 -12.07 -6.49 0.53
C GLY A 16 -12.67 -6.35 -0.88
N PHE A 17 -11.83 -6.24 -1.91
CA PHE A 17 -12.25 -6.18 -3.31
C PHE A 17 -12.85 -7.50 -3.80
N ILE A 18 -12.24 -8.64 -3.48
CA ILE A 18 -12.80 -9.97 -3.79
C ILE A 18 -14.14 -10.17 -3.07
N LEU A 19 -14.23 -9.77 -1.80
CA LEU A 19 -15.49 -9.85 -1.04
C LEU A 19 -16.59 -8.97 -1.64
N LEU A 20 -16.22 -7.81 -2.19
CA LEU A 20 -17.13 -6.93 -2.94
C LEU A 20 -17.66 -7.60 -4.20
N LEU A 21 -16.79 -8.23 -5.00
CA LEU A 21 -17.17 -9.04 -6.17
C LEU A 21 -18.13 -10.18 -5.79
N LEU A 22 -17.86 -10.86 -4.67
CA LEU A 22 -18.73 -11.93 -4.16
C LEU A 22 -20.10 -11.40 -3.73
N LEU A 23 -20.16 -10.28 -3.00
CA LEU A 23 -21.43 -9.65 -2.60
C LEU A 23 -22.21 -9.08 -3.79
N LEU A 24 -21.51 -8.55 -4.80
CA LEU A 24 -22.08 -8.10 -6.05
C LEU A 24 -22.74 -9.28 -6.79
N TYR A 25 -22.04 -10.42 -6.83
CA TYR A 25 -22.58 -11.67 -7.36
C TYR A 25 -23.84 -12.12 -6.61
N PHE A 26 -23.86 -11.96 -5.27
CA PHE A 26 -25.01 -12.27 -4.43
C PHE A 26 -26.13 -11.20 -4.42
N LYS A 27 -26.06 -10.16 -5.28
CA LYS A 27 -27.04 -9.05 -5.38
C LYS A 27 -27.45 -8.42 -4.04
N LYS A 28 -26.54 -8.41 -3.06
CA LYS A 28 -26.81 -7.92 -1.71
C LYS A 28 -26.23 -6.51 -1.55
N LYS A 29 -26.80 -5.69 -0.65
CA LYS A 29 -26.43 -4.27 -0.50
C LYS A 29 -24.91 -4.10 -0.40
N LEU A 30 -24.33 -3.38 -1.36
CA LEU A 30 -22.89 -3.20 -1.54
C LEU A 30 -22.26 -2.16 -0.60
N THR A 31 -23.04 -1.54 0.27
CA THR A 31 -22.57 -0.47 1.15
C THR A 31 -21.47 -0.95 2.11
N ALA A 32 -21.63 -2.16 2.67
CA ALA A 32 -20.66 -2.73 3.61
C ALA A 32 -19.26 -2.99 2.98
N PRO A 33 -19.14 -3.70 1.84
CA PRO A 33 -17.83 -3.90 1.22
C PRO A 33 -17.24 -2.59 0.66
N PHE A 34 -18.06 -1.61 0.28
CA PHE A 34 -17.56 -0.31 -0.18
C PHE A 34 -16.87 0.49 0.94
N VAL A 35 -17.44 0.48 2.15
CA VAL A 35 -16.80 1.08 3.33
C VAL A 35 -15.49 0.36 3.69
N PHE A 36 -15.49 -0.98 3.63
CA PHE A 36 -14.30 -1.79 3.88
C PHE A 36 -13.19 -1.52 2.85
N MET A 37 -13.56 -1.34 1.58
CA MET A 37 -12.63 -0.96 0.51
C MET A 37 -12.02 0.42 0.75
N GLY A 38 -12.82 1.41 1.15
CA GLY A 38 -12.33 2.75 1.49
C GLY A 38 -11.31 2.73 2.62
N ILE A 39 -11.57 1.97 3.68
CA ILE A 39 -10.64 1.79 4.81
C ILE A 39 -9.33 1.13 4.36
N GLY A 40 -9.42 0.11 3.50
CA GLY A 40 -8.24 -0.58 2.94
C GLY A 40 -7.36 0.36 2.09
N VAL A 41 -7.96 1.24 1.28
CA VAL A 41 -7.22 2.24 0.49
C VAL A 41 -6.47 3.21 1.40
N VAL A 42 -7.14 3.75 2.43
CA VAL A 42 -6.50 4.68 3.39
C VAL A 42 -5.30 4.04 4.09
N LEU A 43 -5.45 2.79 4.56
CA LEU A 43 -4.35 2.03 5.15
C LEU A 43 -3.20 1.79 4.16
N CYS A 44 -3.51 1.55 2.89
CA CYS A 44 -2.49 1.38 1.85
C CYS A 44 -1.69 2.66 1.61
N PHE A 45 -2.35 3.82 1.57
CA PHE A 45 -1.68 5.13 1.48
C PHE A 45 -0.82 5.45 2.71
N ILE A 46 -1.30 5.14 3.91
CA ILE A 46 -0.51 5.30 5.15
C ILE A 46 0.73 4.39 5.10
N GLY A 47 0.56 3.14 4.67
CA GLY A 47 1.67 2.20 4.49
C GLY A 47 2.67 2.67 3.43
N LEU A 48 2.20 3.29 2.35
CA LEU A 48 3.05 3.88 1.31
C LEU A 48 3.89 5.03 1.86
N ILE A 49 3.25 5.98 2.56
CA ILE A 49 3.92 7.15 3.16
C ILE A 49 4.96 6.72 4.20
N ILE A 50 4.71 5.64 4.95
CA ILE A 50 5.67 5.09 5.93
C ILE A 50 6.80 4.32 5.23
N ALA A 51 6.55 3.71 4.08
CA ALA A 51 7.57 3.02 3.29
C ALA A 51 8.44 3.97 2.45
N GLU A 52 7.90 5.13 2.06
CA GLU A 52 8.57 6.17 1.28
C GLU A 52 9.87 6.69 1.91
N PRO A 53 9.97 7.00 3.22
CA PRO A 53 11.23 7.43 3.83
C PRO A 53 12.33 6.37 3.70
N LEU A 54 12.00 5.08 3.59
CA LEU A 54 13.01 4.03 3.43
C LEU A 54 13.55 3.91 2.01
N THR A 55 12.93 4.57 1.04
CA THR A 55 13.45 4.62 -0.32
C THR A 55 14.58 5.65 -0.42
N GLU A 56 14.53 6.73 0.36
CA GLU A 56 15.65 7.68 0.48
C GLU A 56 16.84 7.05 1.25
N GLU A 57 16.59 6.24 2.27
CA GLU A 57 17.67 5.54 3.01
C GLU A 57 18.20 4.29 2.28
N ALA A 58 17.38 3.63 1.44
CA ALA A 58 17.79 2.45 0.66
C ALA A 58 18.60 2.81 -0.61
N PHE A 59 18.67 4.09 -0.96
CA PHE A 59 19.58 4.62 -1.94
C PHE A 59 20.62 5.54 -1.25
N PRO A 60 21.59 4.99 -0.50
CA PRO A 60 22.72 5.78 -0.08
C PRO A 60 23.53 6.10 -1.34
N ASN A 61 23.26 7.26 -1.90
CA ASN A 61 24.29 8.15 -2.41
C ASN A 61 25.31 7.48 -3.36
N GLN A 62 24.86 7.09 -4.56
CA GLN A 62 25.74 6.92 -5.72
C GLN A 62 26.08 8.29 -6.35
N THR A 63 26.32 9.32 -5.51
CA THR A 63 26.60 10.70 -5.97
C THR A 63 27.92 11.24 -5.39
N SER A 64 28.55 10.54 -4.43
CA SER A 64 29.80 11.03 -3.78
C SER A 64 31.11 10.49 -4.39
N THR A 65 31.09 9.61 -5.39
CA THR A 65 32.31 9.03 -5.98
C THR A 65 32.71 9.60 -7.35
N LEU A 66 31.91 10.49 -7.94
CA LEU A 66 32.28 11.19 -9.19
C LEU A 66 32.89 12.59 -8.98
N ASP A 67 32.81 13.17 -7.77
CA ASP A 67 33.40 14.49 -7.48
C ASP A 67 34.84 14.42 -6.93
N ILE A 68 35.30 13.25 -6.47
CA ILE A 68 36.66 13.08 -5.92
C ILE A 68 37.71 12.78 -7.02
N ARG A 69 37.29 12.70 -8.30
CA ARG A 69 38.19 12.43 -9.44
C ARG A 69 38.30 13.62 -10.42
N ARG A 70 38.24 14.85 -9.92
CA ARG A 70 38.62 16.06 -10.67
C ARG A 70 39.63 16.88 -9.87
#